data_AF-A0A7S2D3P6-F1
#
_entry.id   AF-A0A7S2D3P6-F1
#
_cell.length_a   1.000
_cell.length_b   1.000
_cell.length_c   1.000
_cell.angle_alpha   90.00
_cell.angle_beta   90.00
_cell.angle_gamma   90.00
#
_symmetry.space_group_name_H-M   'P 1'
#
loop_
_entity.id
_entity.type
_entity.pdbx_description
1 polymer ?
#
loop_
_entity_poly.entity_id
_entity_poly.type
_entity_poly.pdbx_seq_one_letter_code
_entity_poly.pdbx_strand_id
1 'polypeptide(L)'
;FTFNMFDAQAWYARDYILGKIALPSKEDQKAEFNAWREREGTLEGDEENIRFQADYLSSLIAATDYPMFDIEEVVQLFLEWEQNKHHDIMGFRNYPHRSVMTGTMAPVHHTPWLQALDDSMECYLNTSEVHQEQQRSRL
;
A
#
# COMPACT_ATOMS: atom_id res chain seq x y z
N PHE A 1 3.31 -3.04 -2.23
CA PHE A 1 2.75 -3.14 -0.87
C PHE A 1 3.74 -2.61 0.16
N THR A 2 3.27 -1.90 1.20
CA THR A 2 4.14 -1.32 2.25
C THR A 2 3.55 -1.52 3.64
N PHE A 3 2.72 -0.59 4.14
CA PHE A 3 2.25 -0.61 5.54
C PHE A 3 1.46 -1.87 5.90
N ASN A 4 0.49 -2.26 5.07
CA ASN A 4 -0.28 -3.49 5.28
C ASN A 4 0.58 -4.77 5.18
N MET A 5 1.69 -4.74 4.45
CA MET A 5 2.66 -5.84 4.43
C MET A 5 3.44 -5.92 5.73
N PHE A 6 3.87 -4.78 6.27
CA PHE A 6 4.50 -4.74 7.60
C PHE A 6 3.54 -5.20 8.70
N ASP A 7 2.26 -4.84 8.61
CA ASP A 7 1.24 -5.32 9.54
C ASP A 7 1.09 -6.85 9.46
N ALA A 8 0.94 -7.43 8.25
CA ALA A 8 0.85 -8.88 8.10
C ALA A 8 2.10 -9.61 8.63
N GLN A 9 3.30 -9.08 8.37
CA GLN A 9 4.56 -9.59 8.92
C GLN A 9 4.58 -9.52 10.46
N ALA A 10 4.14 -8.40 11.03
CA ALA A 10 4.08 -8.21 12.47
C ALA A 10 3.07 -9.15 13.14
N TRP A 11 1.91 -9.38 12.53
CA TRP A 11 0.91 -10.34 13.02
C TRP A 11 1.44 -11.77 12.99
N TYR A 12 2.12 -12.16 11.91
CA TYR A 12 2.73 -13.49 11.82
C TYR A 12 3.81 -13.67 12.89
N ALA A 13 4.72 -12.69 13.05
CA ALA A 13 5.75 -12.71 14.08
C ALA A 13 5.17 -12.77 15.49
N ARG A 14 4.10 -12.00 15.76
CA ARG A 14 3.36 -12.02 17.03
C ARG A 14 2.83 -13.43 17.32
N ASP A 15 2.15 -14.05 16.35
CA ASP A 15 1.52 -15.36 16.55
C ASP A 15 2.55 -16.49 16.68
N TYR A 16 3.72 -16.36 16.07
CA TYR A 16 4.88 -17.21 16.38
C TYR A 16 5.36 -17.02 17.83
N ILE A 17 5.59 -15.78 18.28
CA ILE A 17 6.08 -15.50 19.65
C ILE A 17 5.08 -15.97 20.71
N LEU A 18 3.78 -15.85 20.44
CA LEU A 18 2.70 -16.32 21.32
C LEU A 18 2.44 -17.84 21.23
N GLY A 19 3.16 -18.57 20.38
CA GLY A 19 3.02 -20.01 20.22
C GLY A 19 1.74 -20.47 19.51
N LYS A 20 1.04 -19.58 18.82
CA LYS A 20 -0.11 -19.92 17.96
C LYS A 20 0.34 -20.51 16.62
N ILE A 21 1.50 -20.08 16.13
CA ILE A 21 2.16 -20.61 14.94
C ILE A 21 3.40 -21.40 15.37
N ALA A 22 3.45 -22.67 14.99
CA ALA A 22 4.67 -23.48 15.13
C ALA A 22 5.47 -23.41 13.83
N LEU A 23 6.77 -23.11 13.92
CA LEU A 23 7.63 -23.14 12.75
C LEU A 23 7.87 -24.59 12.30
N PRO A 24 7.92 -24.84 10.97
CA PRO A 24 8.24 -26.16 10.46
C PRO A 24 9.72 -26.48 10.65
N SER A 25 10.15 -27.66 10.18
CA SER A 25 11.56 -28.06 10.28
C SER A 25 12.47 -27.09 9.51
N LYS A 26 13.76 -27.05 9.85
CA LYS A 26 14.73 -26.22 9.10
C LYS A 26 14.83 -26.62 7.61
N GLU A 27 14.57 -27.88 7.31
CA GLU A 27 14.57 -28.39 5.94
C GLU A 27 13.38 -27.81 5.15
N ASP A 28 12.18 -27.87 5.74
CA ASP A 28 10.96 -27.31 5.13
C ASP A 28 11.06 -25.79 4.96
N GLN A 29 11.56 -25.07 5.97
CA GLN A 29 11.79 -23.62 5.87
C GLN A 29 12.72 -23.26 4.70
N LYS A 30 13.79 -24.04 4.51
CA LYS A 30 14.74 -23.84 3.41
C LYS A 30 14.11 -24.19 2.06
N ALA A 31 13.30 -25.24 2.00
CA ALA A 31 12.60 -25.63 0.79
C ALA A 31 11.60 -24.54 0.35
N GLU A 32 10.80 -24.02 1.27
CA GLU A 32 9.86 -22.93 1.00
C GLU A 32 10.59 -21.65 0.57
N PHE A 33 11.65 -21.24 1.29
CA PHE A 33 12.47 -20.09 0.90
C PHE A 33 13.04 -20.23 -0.52
N ASN A 34 13.56 -21.40 -0.87
CA ASN A 34 14.11 -21.64 -2.20
C ASN A 34 13.02 -21.57 -3.29
N ALA A 35 11.83 -22.09 -3.02
CA ALA A 35 10.72 -22.02 -3.97
C ALA A 35 10.29 -20.56 -4.24
N TRP A 36 10.18 -19.73 -3.19
CA TRP A 36 9.93 -18.29 -3.35
C TRP A 36 11.04 -17.58 -4.12
N ARG A 37 12.31 -17.88 -3.80
CA ARG A 37 13.47 -17.29 -4.47
C ARG A 37 13.58 -17.69 -5.95
N GLU A 38 13.32 -18.95 -6.27
CA GLU A 38 13.31 -19.42 -7.65
C GLU A 38 12.22 -18.71 -8.45
N ARG A 39 11.00 -18.64 -7.89
CA ARG A 39 9.88 -17.90 -8.49
C ARG A 39 10.20 -16.41 -8.68
N GLU A 40 10.80 -15.75 -7.69
CA GLU A 40 11.23 -14.35 -7.81
C GLU A 40 12.22 -14.16 -8.97
N GLY A 41 13.12 -15.13 -9.17
CA GLY A 41 14.11 -15.11 -10.24
C GLY A 41 13.54 -15.30 -11.65
N THR A 42 12.27 -15.70 -11.80
CA THR A 42 11.61 -15.84 -13.11
C THR A 42 10.71 -14.67 -13.48
N LEU A 43 10.55 -13.67 -12.60
CA LEU A 43 9.60 -12.59 -12.82
C LEU A 43 10.08 -11.62 -13.91
N GLU A 44 9.17 -11.26 -14.80
CA GLU A 44 9.35 -10.30 -15.88
C GLU A 44 8.37 -9.13 -15.74
N GLY A 45 8.90 -7.90 -15.63
CA GLY A 45 8.09 -6.69 -15.60
C GLY A 45 7.38 -6.39 -14.27
N ASP A 46 6.75 -5.23 -14.20
CA ASP A 46 6.25 -4.66 -12.96
C ASP A 46 5.00 -5.39 -12.42
N GLU A 47 4.09 -5.83 -13.30
CA GLU A 47 2.89 -6.57 -12.90
C GLU A 47 3.22 -7.87 -12.16
N GLU A 48 4.16 -8.67 -12.68
CA GLU A 48 4.55 -9.93 -12.06
C GLU A 48 5.21 -9.70 -10.69
N ASN A 49 6.03 -8.65 -10.57
CA ASN A 49 6.61 -8.23 -9.29
C ASN A 49 5.54 -7.79 -8.27
N ILE A 50 4.53 -7.04 -8.70
CA ILE A 50 3.41 -6.61 -7.85
C ILE A 50 2.63 -7.85 -7.37
N ARG A 51 2.28 -8.76 -8.27
CA ARG A 51 1.52 -9.98 -7.94
C ARG A 51 2.30 -10.93 -7.04
N PHE A 52 3.61 -11.07 -7.24
CA PHE A 52 4.47 -11.87 -6.37
C PHE A 52 4.42 -11.36 -4.92
N GLN A 53 4.51 -10.04 -4.73
CA GLN A 53 4.40 -9.44 -3.40
C GLN A 53 2.97 -9.54 -2.83
N ALA A 54 1.94 -9.50 -3.68
CA ALA A 54 0.55 -9.73 -3.28
C ALA A 54 0.34 -11.16 -2.74
N ASP A 55 0.92 -12.16 -3.39
CA ASP A 55 0.86 -13.56 -2.94
C ASP A 55 1.57 -13.76 -1.61
N TYR A 56 2.74 -13.12 -1.43
CA TYR A 56 3.45 -13.12 -0.16
C TYR A 56 2.62 -12.50 0.96
N LEU A 57 1.97 -11.36 0.69
CA LEU A 57 1.08 -10.73 1.65
C LEU A 57 -0.12 -11.62 2.00
N SER A 58 -0.76 -12.21 0.98
CA SER A 58 -1.92 -13.09 1.15
C SER A 58 -1.59 -14.30 2.02
N SER A 59 -0.41 -14.92 1.83
CA SER A 59 0.01 -16.08 2.63
C SER A 59 0.19 -15.74 4.11
N LEU A 60 0.75 -14.56 4.42
CA LEU A 60 0.92 -14.10 5.80
C LEU A 60 -0.42 -13.79 6.48
N ILE A 61 -1.32 -13.09 5.77
CA ILE A 61 -2.64 -12.75 6.32
C ILE A 61 -3.44 -14.03 6.58
N ALA A 62 -3.45 -14.98 5.64
CA ALA A 62 -4.17 -16.24 5.77
C ALA A 62 -3.71 -17.11 6.95
N ALA A 63 -2.47 -16.92 7.43
CA ALA A 63 -1.92 -17.65 8.56
C ALA A 63 -2.26 -17.04 9.93
N THR A 64 -2.94 -15.90 9.99
CA THR A 64 -3.20 -15.15 11.22
C THR A 64 -4.64 -14.67 11.33
N ASP A 65 -4.98 -13.99 12.41
CA ASP A 65 -6.25 -13.27 12.57
C ASP A 65 -6.24 -11.83 12.02
N TYR A 66 -5.21 -11.44 11.25
CA TYR A 66 -5.19 -10.15 10.59
C TYR A 66 -6.38 -10.02 9.62
N PRO A 67 -7.17 -8.93 9.66
CA PRO A 67 -8.33 -8.79 8.78
C PRO A 67 -7.94 -8.86 7.31
N MET A 68 -8.56 -9.81 6.58
CA MET A 68 -8.42 -9.88 5.13
C MET A 68 -9.08 -8.68 4.46
N PHE A 69 -8.46 -8.21 3.40
CA PHE A 69 -8.98 -7.15 2.52
C PHE A 69 -8.81 -7.57 1.06
N ASP A 70 -9.38 -6.80 0.14
CA ASP A 70 -9.33 -7.12 -1.28
C ASP A 70 -7.92 -6.87 -1.87
N ILE A 71 -7.06 -7.88 -1.80
CA ILE A 71 -5.67 -7.81 -2.28
C ILE A 71 -5.63 -7.67 -3.80
N GLU A 72 -6.53 -8.32 -4.54
CA GLU A 72 -6.57 -8.21 -6.01
C GLU A 72 -6.94 -6.78 -6.43
N GLU A 73 -7.90 -6.14 -5.75
CA GLU A 73 -8.20 -4.73 -6.01
C GLU A 73 -6.97 -3.84 -5.75
N VAL A 74 -6.16 -4.12 -4.71
CA VAL A 74 -4.91 -3.38 -4.50
C VAL A 74 -3.91 -3.62 -5.64
N VAL A 75 -3.83 -4.83 -6.20
CA VAL A 75 -3.00 -5.11 -7.39
C VAL A 75 -3.49 -4.27 -8.57
N GLN A 76 -4.79 -4.24 -8.84
CA GLN A 76 -5.36 -3.44 -9.93
C GLN A 76 -5.07 -1.94 -9.75
N LEU A 77 -5.13 -1.42 -8.52
CA LEU A 77 -4.76 -0.04 -8.22
C LEU A 77 -3.26 0.25 -8.49
N PHE A 78 -2.36 -0.70 -8.23
CA PHE A 78 -0.95 -0.54 -8.60
C PHE A 78 -0.75 -0.50 -10.12
N LEU A 79 -1.47 -1.34 -10.87
CA LEU A 79 -1.41 -1.36 -12.34
C LEU A 79 -1.99 -0.07 -12.94
N GLU A 80 -3.09 0.43 -12.38
CA GLU A 80 -3.65 1.75 -12.75
C GLU A 80 -2.64 2.87 -12.48
N TRP A 81 -2.00 2.85 -11.31
CA TRP A 81 -0.96 3.82 -10.95
C TRP A 81 0.24 3.77 -11.93
N GLU A 82 0.69 2.59 -12.33
CA GLU A 82 1.75 2.41 -13.31
C GLU A 82 1.35 2.99 -14.68
N GLN A 83 0.14 2.69 -15.14
CA GLN A 83 -0.41 3.24 -16.38
C GLN A 83 -0.52 4.77 -16.33
N ASN A 84 -1.00 5.34 -15.23
CA ASN A 84 -1.07 6.79 -15.04
C ASN A 84 0.31 7.46 -15.13
N LYS A 85 1.36 6.81 -14.60
CA LYS A 85 2.75 7.29 -14.72
C LYS A 85 3.27 7.24 -16.14
N HIS A 86 2.93 6.20 -16.91
CA HIS A 86 3.27 6.11 -18.33
C HIS A 86 2.53 7.14 -19.17
N HIS A 87 1.28 7.43 -18.84
CA HIS A 87 0.46 8.40 -19.54
C HIS A 87 0.92 9.84 -19.31
N ASP A 88 1.11 10.24 -18.04
CA ASP A 88 1.61 11.56 -17.66
C ASP A 88 2.44 11.49 -16.38
N ILE A 89 3.76 11.46 -16.55
CA ILE A 89 4.70 11.39 -15.44
C ILE A 89 4.68 12.61 -14.52
N MET A 90 4.17 13.76 -14.98
CA MET A 90 4.00 14.97 -14.18
C MET A 90 2.57 15.11 -13.63
N GLY A 91 1.62 14.35 -14.18
CA GLY A 91 0.19 14.42 -13.82
C GLY A 91 -0.33 13.26 -13.00
N PHE A 92 0.40 12.14 -12.88
CA PHE A 92 -0.12 10.91 -12.26
C PHE A 92 -0.60 11.06 -10.81
N ARG A 93 -0.14 12.10 -10.08
CA ARG A 93 -0.59 12.40 -8.71
C ARG A 93 -1.97 13.06 -8.62
N ASN A 94 -2.54 13.49 -9.75
CA ASN A 94 -3.84 14.14 -9.79
C ASN A 94 -5.02 13.14 -9.88
N TYR A 95 -4.74 11.84 -10.03
CA TYR A 95 -5.76 10.81 -10.17
C TYR A 95 -6.17 10.27 -8.79
N PRO A 96 -7.46 10.35 -8.40
CA PRO A 96 -7.94 9.77 -7.17
C PRO A 96 -8.16 8.26 -7.32
N HIS A 97 -7.97 7.52 -6.23
CA HIS A 97 -8.23 6.07 -6.17
C HIS A 97 -9.29 5.75 -5.11
N ARG A 98 -9.99 4.63 -5.28
CA ARG A 98 -10.97 4.12 -4.31
C ARG A 98 -10.25 3.39 -3.18
N SER A 99 -10.64 3.64 -1.93
CA SER A 99 -10.15 2.84 -0.80
C SER A 99 -10.71 1.43 -0.85
N VAL A 100 -9.82 0.42 -0.81
CA VAL A 100 -10.21 -0.99 -0.68
C VAL A 100 -10.80 -1.32 0.70
N MET A 101 -10.56 -0.47 1.69
CA MET A 101 -11.02 -0.68 3.07
C MET A 101 -12.43 -0.11 3.31
N THR A 102 -12.72 1.07 2.75
CA THR A 102 -14.00 1.77 2.98
C THR A 102 -14.87 1.88 1.74
N GLY A 103 -14.37 1.49 0.57
CA GLY A 103 -15.03 1.69 -0.72
C GLY A 103 -15.21 3.15 -1.12
N THR A 104 -14.70 4.12 -0.35
CA THR A 104 -14.89 5.55 -0.61
C THR A 104 -13.87 6.03 -1.64
N MET A 105 -14.33 6.81 -2.63
CA MET A 105 -13.44 7.44 -3.63
C MET A 105 -12.71 8.62 -2.98
N ALA A 106 -11.39 8.71 -3.17
CA ALA A 106 -10.63 9.87 -2.73
C ALA A 106 -11.13 11.15 -3.44
N PRO A 107 -11.25 12.29 -2.74
CA PRO A 107 -11.56 13.55 -3.40
C PRO A 107 -10.39 13.99 -4.29
N VAL A 108 -10.71 14.71 -5.36
CA VAL A 108 -9.68 15.40 -6.16
C VAL A 108 -9.11 16.54 -5.30
N HIS A 109 -7.78 16.64 -5.24
CA HIS A 109 -7.10 17.70 -4.51
C HIS A 109 -7.40 19.09 -5.11
N HIS A 110 -7.45 20.14 -4.27
CA HIS A 110 -7.82 21.49 -4.71
C HIS A 110 -6.79 22.19 -5.62
N THR A 111 -5.57 21.64 -5.71
CA THR A 111 -4.48 22.19 -6.52
C THR A 111 -3.76 21.06 -7.27
N PRO A 112 -3.59 21.15 -8.61
CA PRO A 112 -2.81 20.17 -9.36
C PRO A 112 -1.38 20.07 -8.83
N TRP A 113 -0.81 18.85 -8.82
CA TRP A 113 0.49 18.59 -8.19
C TRP A 113 1.61 19.53 -8.65
N LEU A 114 1.71 19.82 -9.95
CA LEU A 114 2.76 20.69 -10.49
C LEU A 114 2.67 22.15 -9.98
N GLN A 115 1.50 22.56 -9.48
CA GLN A 115 1.24 23.90 -8.95
C GLN A 115 1.24 23.92 -7.41
N ALA A 116 1.22 22.77 -6.75
CA ALA A 116 1.21 22.63 -5.30
C ALA A 116 2.65 22.70 -4.74
N LEU A 117 3.19 23.92 -4.67
CA LEU A 117 4.58 24.17 -4.25
C LEU A 117 4.78 24.18 -2.73
N ASP A 118 3.70 24.32 -1.95
CA ASP A 118 3.69 24.26 -0.50
C ASP A 118 3.37 22.82 -0.07
N ASP A 119 4.33 22.15 0.58
CA ASP A 119 4.23 20.76 1.04
C ASP A 119 3.77 20.64 2.50
N SER A 120 3.36 21.75 3.11
CA SER A 120 2.83 21.73 4.47
C SER A 120 1.49 21.02 4.55
N MET A 121 1.29 20.30 5.66
CA MET A 121 0.01 19.67 5.97
C MET A 121 -1.13 20.70 6.07
N GLU A 122 -0.84 21.91 6.55
CA GLU A 122 -1.82 23.00 6.66
C GLU A 122 -2.37 23.39 5.28
N CYS A 123 -1.48 23.58 4.28
CA CYS A 123 -1.89 23.86 2.91
C CYS A 123 -2.66 22.70 2.28
N TYR A 124 -2.18 21.46 2.47
CA TYR A 124 -2.78 20.26 1.88
C TYR A 124 -4.20 19.98 2.40
N LEU A 125 -4.43 20.20 3.70
CA LEU A 125 -5.73 19.93 4.32
C LEU A 125 -6.74 21.06 4.05
N ASN A 126 -6.27 22.32 3.96
CA ASN A 126 -7.06 23.53 3.67
C ASN A 126 -8.45 23.52 4.34
N THR A 127 -8.48 23.16 5.63
CA THR A 127 -9.73 23.06 6.38
C THR A 127 -10.28 24.46 6.66
N SER A 128 -11.60 24.57 6.76
CA SER A 128 -12.30 25.84 7.03
C SER A 128 -11.87 26.53 8.33
N GLU A 129 -11.30 25.80 9.29
CA GLU A 129 -10.77 26.35 10.55
C GLU A 129 -9.46 27.13 10.36
N VAL A 130 -8.55 26.62 9.52
CA VAL A 130 -7.27 27.27 9.18
C VAL A 130 -7.52 28.62 8.48
N HIS A 131 -8.52 28.67 7.60
CA HIS A 131 -8.90 29.90 6.90
C HIS A 131 -9.42 30.99 7.86
N GLN A 132 -10.06 30.60 8.98
CA GLN A 132 -10.56 31.55 9.98
C GLN A 132 -9.46 32.08 10.90
N GLU A 133 -8.47 31.26 11.27
CA GLU A 133 -7.32 31.71 12.08
C GLU A 133 -6.37 32.63 11.30
N GLN A 134 -6.08 32.31 10.04
CA GLN A 134 -5.25 33.17 9.18
C GLN A 134 -5.90 34.54 8.91
N GLN A 135 -7.24 34.61 8.83
CA GLN A 135 -7.96 35.88 8.71
C GLN A 135 -7.97 36.69 10.02
N ARG A 136 -8.03 36.03 11.18
CA ARG A 136 -7.99 36.71 12.50
C ARG A 136 -6.60 37.25 12.85
N SER A 137 -5.53 36.58 12.43
CA SER A 137 -4.14 37.02 12.70
C SER A 137 -3.69 38.21 11.82
N ARG A 138 -4.44 38.50 10.75
CA ARG A 138 -4.19 39.63 9.83
C ARG A 138 -4.99 40.89 10.18
N LEU A 139 -5.75 40.88 11.28
CA LEU A 139 -6.50 42.01 11.85
C LEU A 139 -5.84 42.50 13.14
#